data_AF-A0A016B2T5-F1
#
_entry.id   AF-A0A016B2T5-F1
#
_cell.length_a   1.000
_cell.length_b   1.000
_cell.length_c   1.000
_cell.angle_alpha   90.00
_cell.angle_beta   90.00
_cell.angle_gamma   90.00
#
_symmetry.space_group_name_H-M   'P 1'
#
loop_
_entity.id
_entity.type
_entity.pdbx_description
1 polymer ?
#
loop_
_entity_poly.entity_id
_entity_poly.type
_entity_poly.pdbx_seq_one_letter_code
_entity_poly.pdbx_strand_id
1 'polypeptide(L)' 'MPVYNGARFLSYTIDNILAQSYRNIELIIVDDGSTDDSYNIARQYVNKSKRGGGGKK' A
#
# COMPACT_ATOMS: atom_id res chain seq x y z
N MET A 1 1.44 7.10 -5.86
CA MET A 1 0.32 6.43 -6.53
C MET A 1 -0.98 7.10 -6.10
N PRO A 2 -1.56 7.98 -6.93
CA PRO A 2 -2.89 8.54 -6.69
C PRO A 2 -3.95 7.43 -6.84
N VAL A 3 -4.98 7.45 -6.02
CA VAL A 3 -6.08 6.48 -6.03
C VAL A 3 -7.39 7.22 -5.82
N TYR A 4 -8.38 6.91 -6.66
CA TYR A 4 -9.76 7.30 -6.50
C TYR A 4 -10.65 6.12 -6.89
N ASN A 5 -11.47 5.62 -5.96
CA ASN A 5 -12.38 4.49 -6.15
C ASN A 5 -11.72 3.24 -6.79
N GLY A 6 -10.52 2.90 -6.31
CA GLY A 6 -9.69 1.81 -6.81
C GLY A 6 -9.73 0.52 -5.99
N ALA A 7 -10.69 0.35 -5.06
CA ALA A 7 -10.66 -0.73 -4.06
C ALA A 7 -10.51 -2.13 -4.68
N ARG A 8 -11.12 -2.35 -5.84
CA ARG A 8 -11.09 -3.63 -6.57
C ARG A 8 -9.67 -4.09 -6.92
N PHE A 9 -8.75 -3.18 -7.20
CA PHE A 9 -7.41 -3.51 -7.70
C PHE A 9 -6.28 -3.13 -6.75
N LEU A 10 -6.56 -2.21 -5.82
CA LEU A 10 -5.54 -1.59 -4.99
C LEU A 10 -4.68 -2.60 -4.22
N SER A 11 -5.30 -3.62 -3.61
CA SER A 11 -4.58 -4.66 -2.87
C SER A 11 -3.60 -5.43 -3.76
N TYR A 12 -4.07 -5.90 -4.92
CA TYR A 12 -3.24 -6.62 -5.90
C TYR A 12 -2.10 -5.76 -6.43
N THR A 13 -2.35 -4.48 -6.70
CA THR A 13 -1.32 -3.54 -7.15
C THR A 13 -0.24 -3.35 -6.09
N ILE A 14 -0.63 -3.12 -4.83
CA ILE A 14 0.34 -2.94 -3.74
C ILE A 14 1.15 -4.23 -3.52
N ASP A 15 0.49 -5.39 -3.50
CA ASP A 15 1.18 -6.70 -3.33
C ASP A 15 2.23 -6.93 -4.42
N ASN A 16 1.92 -6.61 -5.68
CA ASN A 16 2.86 -6.74 -6.79
C ASN A 16 4.07 -5.80 -6.66
N ILE A 17 3.85 -4.56 -6.20
CA ILE A 17 4.92 -3.60 -5.96
C ILE A 17 5.83 -4.10 -4.83
N LEU A 18 5.26 -4.61 -3.74
CA LEU A 18 6.02 -5.15 -2.60
C LEU A 18 6.75 -6.46 -2.93
N ALA A 19 6.26 -7.23 -3.92
CA ALA A 19 6.86 -8.47 -4.37
C ALA A 19 8.06 -8.30 -5.32
N GLN A 20 8.35 -7.06 -5.78
CA GLN A 20 9.45 -6.81 -6.71
C GLN A 20 10.82 -7.24 -6.15
N SER A 21 11.71 -7.68 -7.04
CA SER A 21 13.09 -8.09 -6.69
C SER A 21 13.94 -6.93 -6.18
N TYR A 22 13.68 -5.71 -6.68
CA TYR A 22 14.28 -4.48 -6.16
C TYR A 22 13.59 -4.07 -4.86
N ARG A 23 14.36 -4.04 -3.75
CA ARG A 23 13.80 -3.88 -2.38
C ARG A 23 13.83 -2.47 -1.83
N ASN A 24 14.65 -1.58 -2.39
CA ASN A 24 14.80 -0.21 -1.89
C ASN A 24 13.77 0.72 -2.54
N ILE A 25 12.50 0.48 -2.23
CA ILE A 25 11.36 1.23 -2.76
C ILE A 25 10.62 1.96 -1.64
N GLU A 26 10.19 3.18 -1.93
CA GLU A 26 9.23 3.92 -1.13
C GLU A 26 7.92 4.01 -1.93
N LEU A 27 6.84 3.43 -1.40
CA LEU A 27 5.52 3.49 -2.01
C LEU A 27 4.65 4.51 -1.29
N ILE A 28 4.48 5.68 -1.89
CA ILE A 28 3.58 6.73 -1.40
C ILE A 28 2.22 6.56 -2.09
N ILE A 29 1.14 6.40 -1.32
CA ILE A 29 -0.23 6.30 -1.81
C ILE A 29 -0.98 7.55 -1.38
N VAL A 30 -1.66 8.21 -2.33
CA VAL A 30 -2.47 9.40 -2.08
C VAL A 30 -3.89 9.07 -2.49
N ASP A 31 -4.81 9.06 -1.52
CA ASP A 31 -6.24 8.90 -1.78
C ASP A 31 -6.85 10.26 -2.11
N ASP A 32 -7.55 10.35 -3.25
CA ASP A 32 -8.16 11.59 -3.76
C ASP A 32 -9.65 11.67 -3.40
N GLY A 33 -9.98 11.36 -2.15
CA GLY A 33 -11.36 11.41 -1.65
C GLY A 33 -12.22 10.24 -2.14
N SER A 34 -11.69 9.02 -2.14
CA SER A 34 -12.46 7.84 -2.52
C SER A 34 -13.68 7.65 -1.61
N THR A 35 -14.79 7.19 -2.20
CA THR A 35 -16.02 6.83 -1.49
C THR A 35 -16.20 5.32 -1.31
N ASP A 36 -15.26 4.54 -1.84
CA ASP A 36 -15.17 3.09 -1.64
C ASP A 36 -14.12 2.72 -0.57
N ASP A 37 -13.76 1.43 -0.51
CA ASP A 37 -12.80 0.92 0.47
C ASP A 37 -11.32 1.21 0.17
N SER A 38 -11.00 2.03 -0.84
CA SER A 38 -9.60 2.32 -1.23
C SER A 38 -8.75 2.81 -0.07
N TYR A 39 -9.26 3.78 0.70
CA TYR A 39 -8.57 4.31 1.88
C TYR A 39 -8.30 3.23 2.94
N ASN A 40 -9.32 2.41 3.24
CA ASN A 40 -9.23 1.35 4.24
C ASN A 40 -8.19 0.30 3.83
N ILE A 41 -8.18 -0.09 2.56
CA ILE A 41 -7.20 -1.03 2.00
C ILE A 41 -5.79 -0.45 2.13
N ALA A 42 -5.54 0.79 1.68
CA ALA A 42 -4.23 1.43 1.81
C ALA A 42 -3.74 1.47 3.27
N ARG A 43 -4.63 1.79 4.23
CA ARG A 43 -4.31 1.81 5.66
C ARG A 43 -3.90 0.44 6.20
N GLN A 44 -4.51 -0.66 5.74
CA GLN A 44 -4.14 -2.00 6.18
C GLN A 44 -2.68 -2.33 5.85
N TYR A 45 -2.19 -1.88 4.69
CA TYR A 45 -0.79 -2.10 4.29
C TYR A 45 0.21 -1.34 5.16
N VAL A 46 -0.12 -0.12 5.59
CA VAL A 46 0.71 0.63 6.57
C VAL A 46 0.84 -0.15 7.88
N ASN A 47 -0.26 -0.73 8.37
CA ASN A 47 -0.25 -1.52 9.61
C ASN A 47 0.51 -2.85 9.47
N LYS A 48 0.42 -3.51 8.31
CA LYS A 48 1.23 -4.70 8.01
C LYS A 48 2.72 -4.37 7.97
N SER A 49 3.09 -3.26 7.34
CA SER A 49 4.49 -2.78 7.27
C SER A 49 5.09 -2.54 8.66
N LYS A 50 4.35 -1.87 9.56
CA LYS A 50 4.80 -1.61 10.94
C LYS A 50 5.07 -2.87 11.77
N ARG A 51 4.46 -4.01 11.43
CA ARG A 51 4.72 -5.30 12.10
C ARG A 51 5.98 -6.00 11.59
N GLY A 52 6.48 -5.64 10.40
CA GLY A 52 7.69 -6.19 9.79
C GLY A 52 8.96 -5.37 10.03
N GLY A 53 8.86 -4.21 10.71
CA GLY A 53 9.97 -3.30 11.00
C GLY A 53 10.87 -3.75 12.15
N GLY A 54 11.28 -5.01 12.16
CA GLY A 54 12.39 -5.53 12.95
C GLY A 54 13.70 -5.43 12.18
N GLY A 55 14.02 -4.25 11.64
CA GLY A 55 15.37 -3.96 11.17
C GLY A 55 16.27 -3.87 12.39
N LYS A 56 17.05 -4.94 12.64
CA LYS A 56 18.17 -4.92 13.59
C LYS A 56 19.05 -3.70 13.28
N LYS A 57 19.52 -3.05 14.35
CA LYS A 57 20.75 -2.24 14.35
C LYS A 57 21.91 -3.01 13.72
#